data_AF-A0A377XQI3-F1
#
_entry.id   AF-A0A377XQI3-F1
#
_cell.length_a   1.000
_cell.length_b   1.000
_cell.length_c   1.000
_cell.angle_alpha   90.00
_cell.angle_beta   90.00
_cell.angle_gamma   90.00
#
_symmetry.space_group_name_H-M   'P 1'
#
loop_
_entity.id
_entity.type
_entity.pdbx_description
1 polymer ?
#
loop_
_entity_poly.entity_id
_entity_poly.type
_entity_poly.pdbx_seq_one_letter_code
_entity_poly.pdbx_strand_id
1 'polypeptide(L)' 'MQEQALTQFLQQRQAQGELPAGRDVAQLAQFLNCVLQGMSISAREGADFDKLMQITDTTLRLWPQVLES' A
#
# COMPACT_ATOMS: atom_id res chain seq x y z
N MET A 1 -3.62 -8.58 12.31
CA MET A 1 -3.93 -7.24 12.87
C MET A 1 -3.64 -6.10 11.91
N GLN A 2 -2.62 -6.15 11.03
CA GLN A 2 -2.28 -5.02 10.14
C GLN A 2 -3.27 -4.79 8.98
N GLU A 3 -3.82 -5.85 8.38
CA GLU A 3 -4.67 -5.71 7.19
C GLU A 3 -6.01 -5.03 7.46
N GLN A 4 -6.72 -5.45 8.52
CA GLN A 4 -8.00 -4.84 8.89
C GLN A 4 -7.86 -3.35 9.26
N ALA A 5 -6.78 -2.97 9.95
CA ALA A 5 -6.52 -1.57 10.30
C ALA A 5 -6.25 -0.73 9.04
N LEU A 6 -5.50 -1.25 8.07
CA LEU A 6 -5.25 -0.58 6.81
C LEU A 6 -6.52 -0.44 5.96
N THR A 7 -7.34 -1.48 5.89
CA THR A 7 -8.63 -1.43 5.20
C THR A 7 -9.55 -0.39 5.83
N GLN A 8 -9.68 -0.37 7.15
CA GLN A 8 -10.49 0.63 7.86
C GLN A 8 -9.98 2.06 7.62
N PHE A 9 -8.66 2.25 7.67
CA PHE A 9 -8.04 3.53 7.37
C PHE A 9 -8.39 4.01 5.95
N LEU A 10 -8.22 3.17 4.95
CA LEU A 10 -8.52 3.52 3.57
C LEU A 10 -10.04 3.72 3.33
N GLN A 11 -10.90 2.97 4.03
CA GLN A 11 -12.36 3.17 3.96
C GLN A 11 -12.75 4.55 4.49
N GLN A 12 -12.13 4.98 5.59
CA GLN A 12 -12.35 6.32 6.13
C GLN A 12 -11.91 7.41 5.15
N ARG A 13 -10.79 7.21 4.46
CA ARG A 13 -10.26 8.13 3.44
C ARG A 13 -11.15 8.20 2.19
N GLN A 14 -11.69 7.05 1.77
CA GLN A 14 -12.69 7.00 0.70
C GLN A 14 -13.96 7.76 1.08
N ALA A 15 -14.44 7.61 2.32
CA ALA A 15 -15.60 8.37 2.82
C ALA A 15 -15.34 9.89 2.90
N GLN A 16 -14.09 10.30 3.03
CA GLN A 16 -13.66 11.71 2.99
C GLN A 16 -13.48 12.26 1.56
N GLY A 17 -13.63 11.41 0.53
CA GLY A 17 -13.44 11.79 -0.87
C GLY A 17 -11.98 11.85 -1.32
N GLU A 18 -11.04 11.33 -0.51
CA GLU A 18 -9.61 11.26 -0.87
C GLU A 18 -9.30 10.08 -1.80
N LEU A 19 -10.19 9.09 -1.88
CA LEU A 19 -10.09 7.94 -2.78
C LEU A 19 -11.34 7.82 -3.66
N PRO A 20 -11.23 7.28 -4.89
CA PRO A 20 -12.38 7.09 -5.77
C PRO A 20 -13.46 6.21 -5.13
N ALA A 21 -14.73 6.64 -5.17
CA ALA A 21 -15.85 5.96 -4.51
C ALA A 21 -16.17 4.56 -5.07
N GLY A 22 -15.73 4.24 -6.29
CA GLY A 22 -15.93 2.93 -6.92
C GLY A 22 -14.81 1.91 -6.64
N ARG A 23 -13.75 2.31 -5.93
CA ARG A 23 -12.58 1.45 -5.75
C ARG A 23 -12.79 0.46 -4.61
N ASP A 24 -12.40 -0.79 -4.85
CA ASP A 24 -12.34 -1.81 -3.80
C ASP A 24 -11.15 -1.53 -2.87
N VAL A 25 -11.47 -0.91 -1.73
CA VAL A 25 -10.50 -0.58 -0.69
C VAL A 25 -9.84 -1.82 -0.07
N ALA A 26 -10.52 -2.97 -0.06
CA ALA A 26 -9.95 -4.19 0.49
C ALA A 26 -8.81 -4.71 -0.41
N GLN A 27 -8.99 -4.68 -1.74
CA GLN A 27 -7.91 -4.98 -2.67
C GLN A 27 -6.72 -4.03 -2.51
N LEU A 28 -6.99 -2.73 -2.32
CA LEU A 28 -5.96 -1.72 -2.14
C LEU A 28 -5.14 -1.98 -0.86
N ALA A 29 -5.82 -2.29 0.24
CA ALA A 29 -5.18 -2.69 1.48
C ALA A 29 -4.35 -3.96 1.32
N GLN A 30 -4.87 -4.96 0.59
CA GLN A 30 -4.16 -6.22 0.36
C GLN A 30 -2.86 -6.01 -0.44
N PHE A 31 -2.90 -5.18 -1.49
CA PHE A 31 -1.72 -4.81 -2.26
C PHE A 31 -0.66 -4.13 -1.38
N LEU A 32 -1.04 -3.11 -0.62
CA LEU A 32 -0.12 -2.39 0.26
C LEU A 32 0.47 -3.29 1.36
N ASN A 33 -0.33 -4.20 1.92
CA ASN A 33 0.18 -5.19 2.88
C ASN A 33 1.19 -6.14 2.25
N CYS A 34 0.96 -6.58 1.01
CA CYS A 34 1.91 -7.41 0.28
C CYS A 34 3.25 -6.69 0.10
N VAL A 35 3.23 -5.42 -0.32
CA VAL A 35 4.43 -4.58 -0.45
C VAL A 35 5.15 -4.44 0.90
N LEU A 36 4.44 -4.11 1.97
CA LEU A 36 5.01 -3.92 3.31
C LEU A 36 5.63 -5.22 3.87
N GLN A 37 4.97 -6.36 3.64
CA GLN A 37 5.50 -7.67 4.02
C GLN A 37 6.77 -8.01 3.24
N GLY A 38 6.78 -7.79 1.93
CA GLY A 38 7.97 -7.96 1.09
C GLY A 38 9.14 -7.11 1.57
N MET A 39 8.89 -5.82 1.85
CA MET A 39 9.90 -4.91 2.41
C MET A 39 10.43 -5.40 3.77
N SER A 40 9.54 -5.89 4.64
CA SER A 40 9.94 -6.44 5.95
C SER A 40 10.82 -7.68 5.83
N ILE A 41 10.55 -8.53 4.84
CA ILE A 41 11.39 -9.70 4.55
C ILE A 41 12.75 -9.25 4.00
N SER A 42 12.78 -8.38 3.00
CA SER A 42 14.03 -7.86 2.43
C SER A 42 14.90 -7.17 3.49
N ALA A 43 14.31 -6.41 4.41
CA ALA A 43 15.02 -5.79 5.52
C ALA A 43 15.68 -6.82 6.44
N ARG A 44 14.97 -7.92 6.75
CA ARG A 44 15.51 -9.04 7.55
C ARG A 44 16.65 -9.77 6.84
N GLU A 45 16.60 -9.83 5.52
CA GLU A 45 17.65 -10.43 4.68
C GLU A 45 18.85 -9.48 4.45
N GLY A 46 18.82 -8.27 5.01
CA GLY A 46 19.95 -7.33 4.98
C GLY A 46 19.88 -6.30 3.84
N ALA A 47 18.72 -6.09 3.23
CA ALA A 47 18.52 -4.95 2.33
C ALA A 47 18.79 -3.64 3.08
N ASP A 48 19.57 -2.76 2.45
CA ASP A 48 19.82 -1.42 2.98
C ASP A 48 18.59 -0.51 2.82
N PHE A 49 18.66 0.65 3.46
CA PHE A 49 17.59 1.63 3.44
C PHE A 49 17.25 2.09 2.01
N ASP A 50 18.27 2.33 1.18
CA ASP A 50 18.09 2.80 -0.19
C ASP A 50 17.31 1.79 -1.03
N LYS A 51 17.58 0.49 -0.86
CA LYS A 51 16.85 -0.57 -1.54
C LYS A 51 15.38 -0.61 -1.14
N LEU A 52 15.08 -0.45 0.14
CA LEU A 52 13.70 -0.41 0.64
C LEU A 52 12.98 0.84 0.13
N MET A 53 13.66 2.00 0.12
CA MET A 53 13.11 3.23 -0.44
C MET A 53 12.81 3.13 -1.93
N GLN A 54 13.64 2.43 -2.71
CA GLN A 54 13.36 2.17 -4.13
C GLN A 54 12.05 1.37 -4.35
N ILE A 55 11.74 0.43 -3.44
CA ILE A 55 10.47 -0.30 -3.47
C ILE A 55 9.32 0.67 -3.22
N THR A 56 9.41 1.49 -2.16
CA THR A 56 8.39 2.51 -1.84
C THR A 56 8.17 3.48 -2.99
N ASP A 57 9.24 4.05 -3.57
CA ASP A 57 9.16 4.97 -4.70
C ASP A 57 8.46 4.33 -5.91
N THR A 58 8.77 3.07 -6.18
CA THR A 58 8.16 2.34 -7.29
C THR A 58 6.68 2.09 -7.03
N THR A 59 6.32 1.66 -5.82
CA THR A 59 4.92 1.51 -5.42
C THR A 59 4.14 2.82 -5.53
N LEU A 60 4.71 3.94 -5.08
CA LEU A 60 4.06 5.25 -5.15
C LEU A 60 3.95 5.79 -6.58
N ARG A 61 4.91 5.48 -7.47
CA ARG A 61 4.78 5.79 -8.91
C ARG A 61 3.63 5.06 -9.58
N LEU A 62 3.35 3.82 -9.14
CA LEU A 62 2.22 3.04 -9.64
C LEU A 62 0.89 3.44 -9.00
N TRP A 63 0.92 4.22 -7.91
CA TRP A 63 -0.26 4.57 -7.13
C TRP A 63 -1.41 5.19 -7.93
N PRO A 64 -1.19 6.15 -8.85
CA PRO A 64 -2.28 6.69 -9.68
C PRO A 64 -2.96 5.59 -10.51
N GLN A 65 -2.17 4.69 -11.11
CA GLN A 65 -2.70 3.57 -11.90
C GLN A 65 -3.48 2.58 -11.03
N VAL A 66 -3.00 2.32 -9.81
CA VAL A 66 -3.69 1.43 -8.85
C VAL A 66 -5.03 2.02 -8.37
N LEU A 67 -5.14 3.36 -8.34
CA LEU A 67 -6.38 4.08 -8.01
C LEU A 67 -7.34 4.21 -9.20
N GLU A 68 -6.80 4.34 -10.42
CA GLU A 68 -7.56 4.55 -11.66
C GLU A 68 -8.03 3.23 -12.32
N SER A 69 -7.42 2.10 -11.98
CA SER A 69 -7.78 0.74 -12.45
C SER A 69 -8.95 0.14 -11.66
#